data_AF-A0A1T1B6G0-F1
#
_entry.id   AF-A0A1T1B6G0-F1
#
_cell.length_a   1.000
_cell.length_b   1.000
_cell.length_c   1.000
_cell.angle_alpha   90.00
_cell.angle_beta   90.00
_cell.angle_gamma   90.00
#
_symmetry.space_group_name_H-M   'P 1'
#
loop_
_entity.id
_entity.type
_entity.pdbx_description
1 polymer ?
#
loop_
_entity_poly.entity_id
_entity_poly.type
_entity_poly.pdbx_seq_one_letter_code
_entity_poly.pdbx_strand_id
1 'polypeptide(L)'
;MTRYRTRSVTPPPVAKNTAQARGHALSYFLDQNKIPVAAFAASIQRDRTYVHRIFRGEVDLADLDQTEASLIIQTLGVYDTDARELLGIPESAWSNWRTFRPPPFGEGQTTRETIPVHLKDHPLKGEASLPAGITLHVLPGDNDRPIQIVLLPDGRYYSTTPSMLEHIAGKHIGGLVSIDV
;
A
#
# COMPACT_ATOMS: atom_id res chain seq x y z
N MET A 1 7.19 43.39 10.73
CA MET A 1 7.75 42.69 9.55
C MET A 1 8.35 41.36 9.99
N THR A 2 7.62 40.28 9.85
CA THR A 2 8.08 38.93 10.22
C THR A 2 9.02 38.42 9.14
N ARG A 3 10.31 38.28 9.46
CA ARG A 3 11.32 37.72 8.56
C ARG A 3 11.06 36.21 8.44
N TYR A 4 10.44 35.77 7.36
CA TYR A 4 10.43 34.36 7.01
C TYR A 4 11.86 33.95 6.66
N ARG A 5 12.49 33.14 7.53
CA ARG A 5 13.76 32.47 7.20
C ARG A 5 13.49 31.56 6.01
N THR A 6 13.94 31.97 4.83
CA THR A 6 13.99 31.12 3.64
C THR A 6 14.89 29.94 3.98
N ARG A 7 14.31 28.74 4.06
CA ARG A 7 15.05 27.51 4.33
C ARG A 7 16.09 27.35 3.22
N SER A 8 17.36 27.11 3.59
CA SER A 8 18.42 26.82 2.62
C SER A 8 18.02 25.58 1.84
N VAL A 9 17.98 25.70 0.51
CA VAL A 9 17.67 24.60 -0.39
C VAL A 9 18.72 23.50 -0.17
N THR A 10 18.27 22.32 0.23
CA THR A 10 19.11 21.13 0.35
C THR A 10 19.84 20.91 -0.99
N PRO A 11 21.15 20.58 -1.04
CA PRO A 11 21.84 20.25 -2.29
C PRO A 11 21.52 18.81 -2.75
N PRO A 12 21.58 18.49 -4.06
CA PRO A 12 21.33 17.14 -4.53
C PRO A 12 22.42 16.16 -4.02
N PRO A 13 22.07 14.94 -3.58
CA PRO A 13 23.07 13.94 -3.20
C PRO A 13 23.84 13.41 -4.41
N VAL A 14 25.16 13.29 -4.28
CA VAL A 14 26.08 12.85 -5.35
C VAL A 14 25.99 11.33 -5.59
N ALA A 15 25.67 10.54 -4.57
CA ALA A 15 25.42 9.10 -4.64
C ALA A 15 24.30 8.70 -3.68
N LYS A 16 23.46 7.72 -4.03
CA LYS A 16 22.27 7.30 -3.26
C LYS A 16 22.38 5.85 -2.77
N ASN A 17 23.59 5.43 -2.44
CA ASN A 17 23.90 4.05 -2.06
C ASN A 17 23.68 3.74 -0.57
N THR A 18 23.61 4.76 0.30
CA THR A 18 23.36 4.60 1.74
C THR A 18 21.96 5.06 2.15
N ALA A 19 21.43 4.51 3.25
CA ALA A 19 20.14 4.93 3.83
C ALA A 19 20.05 6.45 4.00
N GLN A 20 21.10 7.06 4.58
CA GLN A 20 21.18 8.50 4.78
C GLN A 20 21.15 9.28 3.47
N ALA A 21 21.83 8.81 2.42
CA ALA A 21 21.82 9.48 1.13
C ALA A 21 20.47 9.39 0.41
N ARG A 22 19.76 8.25 0.54
CA ARG A 22 18.38 8.11 0.05
C ARG A 22 17.41 9.02 0.81
N GLY A 23 17.55 9.10 2.14
CA GLY A 23 16.82 10.05 2.98
C GLY A 23 17.07 11.51 2.59
N HIS A 24 18.32 11.86 2.28
CA HIS A 24 18.68 13.19 1.77
C HIS A 24 18.08 13.46 0.38
N ALA A 25 18.04 12.46 -0.50
CA ALA A 25 17.40 12.58 -1.82
C ALA A 25 15.91 12.87 -1.71
N LEU A 26 15.20 12.20 -0.80
CA LEU A 26 13.80 12.48 -0.51
C LEU A 26 13.63 13.90 0.05
N SER A 27 14.45 14.29 1.02
CA SER A 27 14.40 15.64 1.60
C SER A 27 14.60 16.74 0.53
N TYR A 28 15.59 16.54 -0.34
CA TYR A 28 15.86 17.40 -1.48
C TYR A 28 14.64 17.53 -2.40
N PHE A 29 14.03 16.41 -2.79
CA PHE A 29 12.84 16.43 -3.65
C PHE A 29 11.67 17.20 -3.03
N LEU A 30 11.40 16.99 -1.74
CA LEU A 30 10.33 17.69 -1.04
C LEU A 30 10.58 19.20 -0.97
N ASP A 31 11.83 19.61 -0.70
CA ASP A 31 12.20 21.03 -0.69
C ASP A 31 12.06 21.67 -2.08
N GLN A 32 12.49 20.99 -3.16
CA GLN A 32 12.36 21.47 -4.55
C GLN A 32 10.89 21.67 -4.96
N ASN A 33 10.04 20.72 -4.58
CA ASN A 33 8.61 20.76 -4.89
C ASN A 33 7.79 21.56 -3.86
N LYS A 34 8.45 22.21 -2.89
CA LYS A 34 7.81 22.99 -1.81
C LYS A 34 6.76 22.18 -1.02
N ILE A 35 6.96 20.87 -0.89
CA ILE A 35 6.06 19.97 -0.15
C ILE A 35 6.41 20.06 1.34
N PRO A 36 5.53 20.57 2.21
CA PRO A 36 5.81 20.62 3.64
C PRO A 36 5.95 19.21 4.22
N VAL A 37 6.95 18.98 5.06
CA VAL A 37 7.19 17.68 5.73
C VAL A 37 5.93 17.17 6.46
N ALA A 38 5.17 18.08 7.07
CA ALA A 38 3.92 17.72 7.75
C ALA A 38 2.84 17.21 6.79
N ALA A 39 2.72 17.81 5.61
CA ALA A 39 1.77 17.37 4.58
C ALA A 39 2.20 16.01 4.00
N PHE A 40 3.50 15.86 3.68
CA PHE A 40 4.05 14.60 3.22
C PHE A 40 3.82 13.46 4.22
N ALA A 41 4.12 13.69 5.51
CA ALA A 41 3.90 12.72 6.58
C ALA A 41 2.43 12.26 6.64
N ALA A 42 1.49 13.21 6.58
CA ALA A 42 0.06 12.90 6.56
C ALA A 42 -0.35 12.07 5.34
N SER A 43 0.16 12.39 4.14
CA SER A 43 -0.13 11.65 2.90
C SER A 43 0.37 10.21 2.93
N ILE A 44 1.50 9.94 3.59
CA ILE A 44 2.02 8.57 3.76
C ILE A 44 1.51 7.90 5.04
N GLN A 45 0.53 8.50 5.74
CA GLN A 45 -0.06 7.98 6.98
C GLN A 45 0.96 7.71 8.10
N ARG A 46 1.97 8.57 8.21
CA ARG A 46 3.02 8.52 9.25
C ARG A 46 3.12 9.85 9.98
N ASP A 47 3.79 9.84 11.13
CA ASP A 47 4.10 11.07 11.85
C ASP A 47 5.36 11.78 11.29
N ARG A 48 5.59 13.01 11.71
CA ARG A 48 6.76 13.79 11.27
C ARG A 48 8.08 13.20 11.76
N THR A 49 8.07 12.54 12.91
CA THR A 49 9.26 11.92 13.50
C THR A 49 9.75 10.79 12.61
N TYR A 50 8.85 9.93 12.13
CA TYR A 50 9.15 8.86 11.18
C TYR A 50 9.81 9.40 9.90
N VAL A 51 9.25 10.47 9.31
CA VAL A 51 9.85 11.11 8.12
C VAL A 51 11.25 11.68 8.42
N HIS A 52 11.45 12.26 9.60
CA HIS A 52 12.77 12.72 10.02
C HIS A 52 13.77 11.58 10.24
N ARG A 53 13.32 10.39 10.69
CA ARG A 53 14.15 9.19 10.78
C ARG A 53 14.60 8.72 9.40
N ILE A 54 13.71 8.76 8.40
CA ILE A 54 14.09 8.53 7.00
C ILE A 54 15.17 9.53 6.55
N PHE A 55 14.98 10.83 6.79
CA PHE A 55 15.97 11.84 6.38
C PHE A 55 17.35 11.65 7.00
N ARG A 56 17.41 11.07 8.21
CA ARG A 56 18.67 10.76 8.91
C ARG A 56 19.26 9.41 8.51
N GLY A 57 18.54 8.59 7.75
CA GLY A 57 18.92 7.22 7.41
C GLY A 57 18.74 6.22 8.54
N GLU A 58 17.97 6.56 9.58
CA GLU A 58 17.60 5.63 10.68
C GLU A 58 16.49 4.65 10.24
N VAL A 59 15.78 4.97 9.15
CA VAL A 59 14.87 4.09 8.42
C VAL A 59 15.31 4.16 6.96
N ASP A 60 15.67 3.02 6.38
CA ASP A 60 16.09 2.97 5.00
C ASP A 60 14.88 2.83 4.07
N LEU A 61 14.83 3.68 3.04
CA LEU A 61 13.82 3.58 1.98
C LEU A 61 13.89 2.25 1.23
N ALA A 62 15.08 1.63 1.15
CA ALA A 62 15.26 0.33 0.51
C ALA A 62 14.61 -0.83 1.28
N ASP A 63 14.39 -0.68 2.59
CA ASP A 63 13.87 -1.74 3.46
C ASP A 63 12.35 -1.65 3.69
N LEU A 64 11.69 -0.68 3.05
CA LEU A 64 10.25 -0.48 3.19
C LEU A 64 9.46 -1.63 2.56
N ASP A 65 8.33 -1.95 3.18
CA ASP A 65 7.36 -2.85 2.58
C ASP A 65 6.66 -2.17 1.38
N GLN A 66 6.00 -2.99 0.57
CA GLN A 66 5.35 -2.51 -0.65
C GLN A 66 4.21 -1.51 -0.39
N THR A 67 3.56 -1.57 0.77
CA THR A 67 2.48 -0.64 1.12
C THR A 67 3.04 0.74 1.39
N GLU A 68 4.09 0.84 2.21
CA GLU A 68 4.77 2.09 2.51
C GLU A 68 5.45 2.68 1.27
N ALA A 69 6.14 1.86 0.48
CA ALA A 69 6.75 2.28 -0.78
C ALA A 69 5.67 2.84 -1.74
N SER A 70 4.53 2.16 -1.87
CA SER A 70 3.42 2.63 -2.70
C SER A 70 2.87 3.99 -2.26
N LEU A 71 2.68 4.20 -0.95
CA LEU A 71 2.21 5.48 -0.41
C LEU A 71 3.21 6.61 -0.68
N ILE A 72 4.51 6.34 -0.51
CA ILE A 72 5.56 7.31 -0.82
C ILE A 72 5.51 7.67 -2.30
N ILE A 73 5.59 6.69 -3.20
CA ILE A 73 5.63 6.93 -4.64
C ILE A 73 4.37 7.69 -5.12
N GLN A 74 3.18 7.32 -4.61
CA GLN A 74 1.93 8.03 -4.89
C GLN A 74 2.00 9.50 -4.45
N THR A 75 2.52 9.75 -3.25
CA THR A 75 2.65 11.11 -2.70
C THR A 75 3.67 11.94 -3.49
N LEU A 76 4.72 11.31 -4.03
CA LEU A 76 5.70 11.98 -4.88
C LEU A 76 5.13 12.34 -6.26
N GLY A 77 4.08 11.64 -6.72
CA GLY A 77 3.44 11.92 -8.01
C GLY A 77 4.31 11.60 -9.22
N VAL A 78 5.29 10.71 -9.07
CA VAL A 78 6.24 10.31 -10.12
C VAL A 78 5.98 8.88 -10.60
N TYR A 79 6.61 8.48 -11.70
CA TYR A 79 6.65 7.09 -12.17
C TYR A 79 7.42 6.20 -11.21
N ASP A 80 7.10 4.90 -11.15
CA ASP A 80 7.83 3.95 -10.29
C ASP A 80 9.34 3.95 -10.63
N THR A 81 9.67 3.94 -11.93
CA THR A 81 11.05 3.99 -12.43
C THR A 81 11.76 5.27 -12.01
N ASP A 82 11.05 6.40 -12.03
CA ASP A 82 11.59 7.70 -11.63
C ASP A 82 11.80 7.74 -10.13
N ALA A 83 10.90 7.17 -9.33
CA ALA A 83 11.08 7.03 -7.88
C ALA A 83 12.32 6.20 -7.56
N ARG A 84 12.53 5.10 -8.28
CA ARG A 84 13.73 4.26 -8.15
C ARG A 84 15.00 5.04 -8.38
N GLU A 85 15.09 5.80 -9.48
CA GLU A 85 16.26 6.60 -9.81
C GLU A 85 16.43 7.77 -8.83
N LEU A 86 15.33 8.47 -8.54
CA LEU A 86 15.27 9.60 -7.62
C LEU A 86 15.76 9.22 -6.22
N LEU A 87 15.38 8.06 -5.73
CA LEU A 87 15.67 7.63 -4.36
C LEU A 87 16.80 6.60 -4.29
N GLY A 88 17.36 6.17 -5.42
CA GLY A 88 18.49 5.23 -5.45
C GLY A 88 18.16 3.85 -4.89
N ILE A 89 16.96 3.34 -5.19
CA ILE A 89 16.52 2.03 -4.69
C ILE A 89 17.30 0.92 -5.41
N PRO A 90 17.98 0.03 -4.67
CA PRO A 90 18.76 -1.05 -5.28
C PRO A 90 17.85 -2.11 -5.93
N GLU A 91 18.36 -2.84 -6.92
CA GLU A 91 17.60 -3.88 -7.64
C GLU A 91 17.02 -4.93 -6.68
N SER A 92 17.75 -5.28 -5.62
CA SER A 92 17.30 -6.24 -4.60
C SER A 92 16.05 -5.81 -3.84
N ALA A 93 15.76 -4.50 -3.77
CA ALA A 93 14.57 -3.94 -3.12
C ALA A 93 13.50 -3.51 -4.13
N TRP A 94 13.79 -3.60 -5.43
CA TRP A 94 12.95 -3.03 -6.47
C TRP A 94 11.55 -3.67 -6.53
N SER A 95 11.43 -4.96 -6.20
CA SER A 95 10.14 -5.64 -6.13
C SER A 95 9.12 -4.94 -5.22
N ASN A 96 9.59 -4.34 -4.12
CA ASN A 96 8.71 -3.64 -3.17
C ASN A 96 8.26 -2.27 -3.70
N TRP A 97 9.01 -1.70 -4.64
CA TRP A 97 8.77 -0.36 -5.18
C TRP A 97 8.00 -0.37 -6.50
N ARG A 98 7.72 -1.56 -7.05
CA ARG A 98 6.76 -1.71 -8.16
C ARG A 98 5.36 -1.54 -7.60
N THR A 99 4.67 -0.53 -8.10
CA THR A 99 3.29 -0.22 -7.74
C THR A 99 2.34 -0.71 -8.83
N PHE A 100 1.16 -1.15 -8.40
CA PHE A 100 0.09 -1.56 -9.29
C PHE A 100 -0.72 -0.36 -9.83
N ARG A 101 -0.12 0.84 -9.88
CA ARG A 101 -0.79 2.01 -10.43
C ARG A 101 -1.06 1.79 -11.92
N PRO A 102 -2.20 2.28 -12.45
CA PRO A 102 -2.49 2.16 -13.86
C PRO A 102 -1.39 2.87 -14.69
N PRO A 103 -1.12 2.41 -15.91
CA PRO A 103 -0.16 3.07 -16.77
C PRO A 103 -0.59 4.53 -17.00
N PRO A 104 0.34 5.49 -17.08
CA PRO A 104 1.79 5.27 -17.16
C PRO A 104 2.50 5.21 -15.79
N PHE A 105 1.81 5.47 -14.67
CA PHE A 105 2.43 5.70 -13.35
C PHE A 105 3.05 4.45 -12.69
N GLY A 106 2.51 3.27 -12.95
CA GLY A 106 3.05 1.99 -12.51
C GLY A 106 2.99 0.95 -13.63
N GLU A 107 3.19 -0.32 -13.29
CA GLU A 107 3.23 -1.41 -14.30
C GLU A 107 1.84 -1.90 -14.75
N GLY A 108 0.76 -1.22 -14.33
CA GLY A 108 -0.60 -1.53 -14.76
C GLY A 108 -1.32 -2.61 -13.97
N GLN A 109 -2.53 -2.92 -14.46
CA GLN A 109 -3.74 -3.33 -13.72
C GLN A 109 -3.55 -3.91 -12.32
N THR A 110 -4.14 -3.22 -11.34
CA THR A 110 -4.51 -3.73 -10.01
C THR A 110 -5.42 -4.95 -10.13
N THR A 111 -4.87 -6.12 -10.40
CA THR A 111 -5.40 -7.33 -9.78
C THR A 111 -4.52 -7.55 -8.56
N ARG A 112 -4.89 -6.93 -7.42
CA ARG A 112 -4.55 -7.55 -6.14
C ARG A 112 -4.93 -9.02 -6.30
N GLU A 113 -3.99 -9.93 -6.08
CA GLU A 113 -4.16 -11.34 -6.42
C GLU A 113 -5.41 -11.88 -5.72
N THR A 114 -6.42 -12.23 -6.51
CA THR A 114 -7.63 -12.84 -5.96
C THR A 114 -7.37 -14.31 -5.72
N ILE A 115 -7.77 -14.80 -4.55
CA ILE A 115 -7.75 -16.23 -4.27
C ILE A 115 -9.09 -16.84 -4.66
N PRO A 116 -9.09 -17.99 -5.38
CA PRO A 116 -10.31 -18.74 -5.62
C PRO A 116 -10.75 -19.46 -4.35
N VAL A 117 -12.01 -19.26 -3.97
CA VAL A 117 -12.67 -19.95 -2.85
C VAL A 117 -13.79 -20.82 -3.43
N HIS A 118 -13.57 -22.13 -3.45
CA HIS A 118 -14.54 -23.09 -3.97
C HIS A 118 -15.56 -23.48 -2.91
N LEU A 119 -16.84 -23.21 -3.18
CA LEU A 119 -17.97 -23.62 -2.34
C LEU A 119 -18.33 -25.08 -2.62
N LYS A 120 -17.48 -26.03 -2.23
CA LYS A 120 -17.62 -27.45 -2.64
C LYS A 120 -18.93 -28.10 -2.17
N ASP A 121 -19.06 -28.25 -0.85
CA ASP A 121 -20.14 -29.07 -0.26
C ASP A 121 -21.22 -28.23 0.43
N HIS A 122 -20.96 -26.94 0.64
CA HIS A 122 -21.82 -26.05 1.40
C HIS A 122 -22.08 -24.74 0.66
N PRO A 123 -23.34 -24.26 0.63
CA PRO A 123 -23.65 -22.95 0.08
C PRO A 123 -23.03 -21.84 0.94
N LEU A 124 -22.71 -20.71 0.30
CA LEU A 124 -22.43 -19.47 1.01
C LEU A 124 -23.72 -18.97 1.65
N LYS A 125 -23.63 -18.51 2.90
CA LYS A 125 -24.74 -17.94 3.68
C LYS A 125 -24.39 -16.55 4.20
N GLY A 126 -25.39 -15.80 4.68
CA GLY A 126 -25.22 -14.47 5.25
C GLY A 126 -25.76 -13.37 4.34
N GLU A 127 -25.01 -12.29 4.20
CA GLU A 127 -25.41 -11.11 3.39
C GLU A 127 -25.66 -11.48 1.92
N ALA A 128 -24.83 -12.37 1.38
CA ALA A 128 -25.03 -13.03 0.09
C ALA A 128 -25.27 -14.53 0.30
N SER A 129 -26.13 -15.10 -0.55
CA SER A 129 -26.40 -16.53 -0.58
C SER A 129 -26.12 -17.09 -1.97
N LEU A 130 -25.22 -18.08 -2.05
CA LEU A 130 -24.81 -18.74 -3.28
C LEU A 130 -24.85 -20.25 -3.10
N PRO A 131 -25.30 -21.04 -4.10
CA PRO A 131 -25.29 -22.49 -4.02
C PRO A 131 -23.86 -23.05 -3.93
N ALA A 132 -23.76 -24.30 -3.52
CA ALA A 132 -22.53 -25.07 -3.65
C ALA A 132 -22.18 -25.30 -5.15
N GLY A 133 -20.93 -25.61 -5.44
CA GLY A 133 -20.37 -25.76 -6.78
C GLY A 133 -19.80 -24.48 -7.40
N ILE A 134 -20.03 -23.33 -6.78
CA ILE A 134 -19.57 -22.01 -7.28
C ILE A 134 -18.14 -21.69 -6.80
N THR A 135 -17.40 -20.94 -7.61
CA THR A 135 -16.11 -20.38 -7.22
C THR A 135 -16.24 -18.88 -6.97
N LEU A 136 -15.79 -18.44 -5.80
CA LEU A 136 -15.70 -17.02 -5.44
C LEU A 136 -14.27 -16.55 -5.68
N HIS A 137 -14.11 -15.35 -6.25
CA HIS A 137 -12.81 -14.68 -6.26
C HIS A 137 -12.77 -13.67 -5.12
N VAL A 138 -11.87 -13.90 -4.18
CA VAL A 138 -11.78 -13.10 -2.95
C VAL A 138 -10.45 -12.36 -2.93
N LEU A 139 -10.49 -11.10 -2.53
CA LEU A 139 -9.32 -10.27 -2.34
C LEU A 139 -8.81 -10.38 -0.90
N PRO A 140 -7.68 -11.05 -0.64
CA PRO A 140 -7.22 -11.30 0.71
C PRO A 140 -7.00 -10.01 1.49
N GLY A 141 -7.51 -9.96 2.73
CA GLY A 141 -7.31 -8.83 3.64
C GLY A 141 -7.97 -7.50 3.24
N ASP A 142 -8.80 -7.48 2.20
CA ASP A 142 -9.51 -6.28 1.75
C ASP A 142 -10.80 -6.04 2.55
N ASN A 143 -10.80 -5.06 3.46
CA ASN A 143 -11.94 -4.74 4.32
C ASN A 143 -12.90 -3.70 3.72
N ASP A 144 -12.55 -3.09 2.60
CA ASP A 144 -13.31 -1.96 2.04
C ASP A 144 -14.48 -2.42 1.14
N ARG A 145 -14.57 -3.72 0.85
CA ARG A 145 -15.63 -4.26 0.00
C ARG A 145 -16.94 -4.44 0.76
N PRO A 146 -18.09 -4.24 0.08
CA PRO A 146 -19.40 -4.37 0.72
C PRO A 146 -19.68 -5.79 1.23
N ILE A 147 -19.09 -6.80 0.57
CA ILE A 147 -19.23 -8.20 0.95
C ILE A 147 -17.85 -8.75 1.33
N GLN A 148 -17.79 -9.29 2.54
CA GLN A 148 -16.64 -9.89 3.17
C GLN A 148 -16.87 -11.40 3.32
N ILE A 149 -15.85 -12.20 3.06
CA ILE A 149 -15.90 -13.66 3.15
C ILE A 149 -15.15 -14.11 4.41
N VAL A 150 -15.80 -14.96 5.21
CA VAL A 150 -15.30 -15.51 6.46
C VAL A 150 -15.41 -17.02 6.41
N LEU A 151 -14.38 -17.73 6.87
CA LEU A 151 -14.42 -19.17 7.11
C LEU A 151 -14.78 -19.43 8.58
N LEU A 152 -15.95 -20.01 8.82
CA LEU A 152 -16.42 -20.34 10.16
C LEU A 152 -15.64 -21.56 10.74
N PRO A 153 -15.64 -21.75 12.08
CA PRO A 153 -14.96 -22.86 12.74
C PRO A 153 -15.41 -24.25 12.27
N ASP A 154 -16.62 -24.37 11.75
CA ASP A 154 -17.18 -25.60 11.20
C ASP A 154 -16.78 -25.86 9.74
N GLY A 155 -15.94 -25.01 9.16
CA GLY A 155 -15.43 -25.13 7.80
C GLY A 155 -16.34 -24.53 6.73
N ARG A 156 -17.49 -23.93 7.09
CA ARG A 156 -18.39 -23.27 6.13
C ARG A 156 -17.96 -21.84 5.84
N TYR A 157 -18.17 -21.40 4.60
CA TYR A 157 -18.01 -20.00 4.24
C TYR A 157 -19.27 -19.20 4.57
N TYR A 158 -19.07 -18.02 5.12
CA TYR A 158 -20.11 -17.06 5.46
C TYR A 158 -19.76 -15.70 4.87
N SER A 159 -20.76 -14.99 4.37
CA SER A 159 -20.61 -13.65 3.83
C SER A 159 -21.23 -12.62 4.76
N THR A 160 -20.57 -11.48 4.89
CA THR A 160 -20.97 -10.44 5.84
C THR A 160 -20.58 -9.06 5.33
N THR A 161 -21.03 -8.01 6.01
CA THR A 161 -20.60 -6.63 5.77
C THR A 161 -19.36 -6.28 6.62
N PRO A 162 -18.56 -5.29 6.22
CA PRO A 162 -17.39 -4.87 7.00
C PRO A 162 -17.69 -4.54 8.47
N SER A 163 -18.84 -3.92 8.75
CA SER A 163 -19.26 -3.53 10.09
C SER A 163 -19.55 -4.72 11.02
N MET A 164 -19.75 -5.91 10.46
CA MET A 164 -20.09 -7.12 11.21
C MET A 164 -18.90 -8.07 11.38
N LEU A 165 -17.74 -7.78 10.77
CA LEU A 165 -16.55 -8.63 10.81
C LEU A 165 -16.11 -8.93 12.24
N GLU A 166 -16.13 -7.93 13.13
CA GLU A 166 -15.72 -8.08 14.53
C GLU A 166 -16.69 -8.93 15.37
N HIS A 167 -17.91 -9.17 14.87
CA HIS A 167 -18.96 -9.91 15.58
C HIS A 167 -19.11 -11.37 15.14
N ILE A 168 -18.35 -11.81 14.13
CA ILE A 168 -18.44 -13.16 13.59
C ILE A 168 -17.26 -13.99 14.09
N ALA A 169 -17.59 -15.11 14.74
CA ALA A 169 -16.59 -16.11 15.09
C ALA A 169 -16.14 -16.85 13.81
N GLY A 170 -15.02 -16.44 13.23
CA GLY A 170 -14.43 -17.07 12.05
C GLY A 170 -13.15 -16.39 11.57
N LYS A 171 -12.44 -17.06 10.66
CA LYS A 171 -11.25 -16.50 10.00
C LYS A 171 -11.69 -15.65 8.82
N HIS A 172 -11.42 -14.34 8.86
CA HIS A 172 -11.60 -13.47 7.71
C HIS A 172 -10.69 -13.90 6.56
N ILE A 173 -11.28 -14.07 5.38
CA ILE A 173 -10.59 -14.47 4.16
C ILE A 173 -10.28 -13.25 3.31
N GLY A 174 -11.25 -12.35 3.13
CA GLY A 174 -11.10 -11.13 2.34
C GLY A 174 -12.41 -10.62 1.73
N GLY A 175 -12.34 -9.61 0.88
CA GLY A 175 -13.49 -9.00 0.21
C GLY A 175 -13.86 -9.72 -1.09
N LEU A 176 -15.15 -9.95 -1.34
CA LEU A 176 -15.64 -10.59 -2.57
C LEU A 176 -15.41 -9.68 -3.80
N VAL A 177 -14.82 -10.22 -4.87
CA VAL A 177 -14.53 -9.51 -6.12
C VAL A 177 -15.47 -9.92 -7.25
N SER A 178 -15.58 -11.22 -7.51
CA SER A 178 -16.41 -11.78 -8.56
C SER A 178 -16.85 -13.20 -8.21
N ILE A 179 -17.80 -13.72 -8.98
CA ILE A 179 -18.37 -15.05 -8.83
C ILE A 179 -18.31 -15.73 -10.19
N ASP A 180 -17.74 -16.93 -10.24
CA ASP A 180 -17.75 -17.80 -11.41
C ASP A 180 -18.79 -18.91 -11.18
N VAL A 181 -19.81 -18.93 -12.06
CA VAL A 181 -20.94 -19.88 -12.02
C VAL A 181 -20.68 -21.07 -12.93
#